data_AF-A0A081PM65-F1
#
_entry.id   AF-A0A081PM65-F1
#
_cell.length_a   1.000
_cell.length_b   1.000
_cell.length_c   1.000
_cell.angle_alpha   90.00
_cell.angle_beta   90.00
_cell.angle_gamma   90.00
#
_symmetry.space_group_name_H-M   'P 1'
#
loop_
_entity.id
_entity.type
_entity.pdbx_description
1 polymer ?
#
loop_
_entity_poly.entity_id
_entity_poly.type
_entity_poly.pdbx_seq_one_letter_code
_entity_poly.pdbx_strand_id
1 'polypeptide(L)'
;MARLTVDYNNKYPTLKLAILHERRVELAFEHQRWFDLLLFFTIGELMAYFKTKPQSTFGNAKLANFSTKNRYFPIPLDEVKLGPSRIYQNPGY
;
A
#
# COMPACT_ATOMS: atom_id res chain seq x y z
N MET A 1 -1.25 -10.07 25.46
CA MET A 1 -2.01 -10.24 24.20
C MET A 1 -3.18 -9.26 24.20
N ALA A 2 -3.11 -8.18 23.42
CA ALA A 2 -4.09 -7.07 23.41
C ALA A 2 -5.43 -7.38 22.70
N ARG A 3 -5.71 -8.67 22.44
CA ARG A 3 -6.67 -9.16 21.43
C ARG A 3 -8.15 -9.03 21.83
N LEU A 4 -8.46 -8.53 23.03
CA LEU A 4 -9.83 -8.56 23.61
C LEU A 4 -10.30 -7.21 24.19
N THR A 5 -9.72 -6.08 23.77
CA THR A 5 -10.21 -4.75 24.19
C THR A 5 -11.17 -4.17 23.15
N VAL A 6 -12.19 -3.43 23.62
CA VAL A 6 -13.13 -2.71 22.74
C VAL A 6 -12.39 -1.75 21.79
N ASP A 7 -11.29 -1.15 22.26
CA ASP A 7 -10.43 -0.27 21.47
C ASP A 7 -9.78 -0.98 20.27
N TYR A 8 -9.33 -2.23 20.44
CA TYR A 8 -8.76 -3.01 19.34
C TYR A 8 -9.81 -3.30 18.26
N ASN A 9 -11.01 -3.73 18.66
CA ASN A 9 -12.09 -4.04 17.73
C ASN A 9 -12.56 -2.81 16.96
N ASN A 10 -12.59 -1.63 17.59
CA ASN A 10 -12.91 -0.38 16.92
C ASN A 10 -11.84 0.03 15.89
N LYS A 11 -10.56 -0.25 16.18
CA LYS A 11 -9.44 0.05 15.27
C LYS A 11 -9.36 -0.93 14.10
N TYR A 12 -9.72 -2.19 14.31
CA TYR A 12 -9.62 -3.27 13.33
C TYR A 12 -10.94 -4.04 13.23
N PRO A 13 -12.02 -3.42 12.73
CA PRO A 13 -13.38 -3.97 12.79
C PRO A 13 -13.64 -5.17 11.88
N THR A 14 -12.66 -5.54 11.04
CA THR A 14 -12.78 -6.68 10.13
C THR A 14 -11.62 -7.64 10.32
N LEU A 15 -11.84 -8.92 10.05
CA LEU A 15 -10.78 -9.95 10.08
C LEU A 15 -9.59 -9.55 9.19
N LYS A 16 -9.88 -8.98 8.01
CA LYS A 16 -8.86 -8.44 7.08
C LYS A 16 -7.96 -7.41 7.77
N LEU A 17 -8.55 -6.42 8.46
CA LEU A 17 -7.79 -5.36 9.14
C LEU A 17 -7.03 -5.88 10.36
N ALA A 18 -7.60 -6.82 11.11
CA ALA A 18 -6.92 -7.46 12.24
C ALA A 18 -5.69 -8.26 11.77
N ILE A 19 -5.81 -9.07 10.71
CA ILE A 19 -4.67 -9.79 10.12
C ILE A 19 -3.59 -8.82 9.64
N LEU A 20 -3.98 -7.77 8.91
CA LEU A 20 -3.04 -6.74 8.45
C LEU A 20 -2.36 -5.97 9.60
N HIS A 21 -3.01 -5.86 10.76
CA HIS A 21 -2.39 -5.27 11.95
C HIS A 21 -1.35 -6.19 12.55
N GLU A 22 -1.70 -7.45 12.83
CA GLU A 22 -0.78 -8.42 13.44
C GLU A 22 0.45 -8.64 12.55
N ARG A 23 0.27 -8.81 11.23
CA ARG A 23 1.39 -8.96 10.28
C ARG A 23 2.33 -7.75 10.27
N ARG A 24 1.78 -6.53 10.43
CA ARG A 24 2.61 -5.31 10.49
C ARG A 24 3.46 -5.27 11.76
N VAL A 25 2.93 -5.76 12.87
CA VAL A 25 3.64 -5.76 14.16
C VAL A 25 4.69 -6.87 14.17
N GLU A 26 4.33 -8.07 13.73
CA GLU A 26 5.21 -9.24 13.73
C GLU A 26 6.36 -9.11 12.73
N LEU A 27 6.06 -8.71 11.50
CA LEU A 27 7.01 -8.69 10.37
C LEU A 27 7.51 -7.26 10.07
N ALA A 28 7.61 -6.43 11.11
CA ALA A 28 8.06 -5.06 10.97
C ALA A 28 9.49 -5.02 10.42
N PHE A 29 9.74 -4.15 9.43
CA PHE A 29 11.04 -3.99 8.77
C PHE A 29 11.53 -5.21 7.95
N GLU A 30 10.67 -6.17 7.66
CA GLU A 30 10.99 -7.36 6.84
C GLU A 30 10.47 -7.27 5.39
N HIS A 31 10.22 -6.06 4.88
CA HIS A 31 9.79 -5.80 3.50
C HIS A 31 8.42 -6.38 3.08
N GLN A 32 7.64 -6.94 4.00
CA GLN A 32 6.34 -7.56 3.69
C GLN A 32 5.19 -6.55 3.54
N ARG A 33 5.28 -5.41 4.25
CA ARG A 33 4.13 -4.52 4.43
C ARG A 33 3.54 -4.01 3.11
N TRP A 34 4.39 -3.71 2.13
CA TRP A 34 3.92 -3.20 0.84
C TRP A 34 3.09 -4.25 0.10
N PHE A 35 3.61 -5.47 0.00
CA PHE A 35 2.94 -6.57 -0.71
C PHE A 35 1.64 -6.99 -0.02
N ASP A 36 1.61 -7.00 1.31
CA ASP A 36 0.37 -7.22 2.07
C ASP A 36 -0.72 -6.20 1.69
N LEU A 37 -0.37 -4.92 1.61
CA LEU A 37 -1.32 -3.89 1.21
C LEU A 37 -1.79 -4.08 -0.23
N LEU A 38 -0.90 -4.47 -1.15
CA LEU A 38 -1.27 -4.73 -2.55
C LEU A 38 -2.19 -5.92 -2.74
N LEU A 39 -2.04 -6.95 -1.90
CA LEU A 39 -2.80 -8.19 -1.98
C LEU A 39 -4.20 -8.05 -1.38
N PHE A 40 -4.31 -7.38 -0.22
CA PHE A 40 -5.56 -7.34 0.54
C PHE A 40 -6.45 -6.13 0.22
N PHE A 41 -5.90 -5.04 -0.32
CA PHE A 41 -6.68 -3.86 -0.66
C PHE A 41 -7.00 -3.78 -2.15
N THR A 42 -8.22 -3.35 -2.45
CA THR A 42 -8.55 -2.81 -3.77
C THR A 42 -7.75 -1.53 -4.03
N ILE A 43 -7.70 -1.08 -5.29
CA ILE A 43 -7.01 0.17 -5.64
C ILE A 43 -7.60 1.36 -4.88
N GLY A 44 -8.93 1.41 -4.74
CA GLY A 44 -9.61 2.47 -3.98
C GLY A 44 -9.27 2.45 -2.50
N GLU A 45 -9.30 1.26 -1.88
CA GLU A 45 -8.92 1.08 -0.47
C GLU A 45 -7.47 1.48 -0.20
N LEU A 46 -6.54 1.12 -1.10
CA LEU A 46 -5.13 1.46 -0.98
C LEU A 46 -4.90 2.98 -1.05
N MET A 47 -5.54 3.67 -2.00
CA MET A 47 -5.48 5.13 -2.09
C MET A 47 -6.05 5.80 -0.84
N ALA A 48 -7.22 5.35 -0.38
CA ALA A 48 -7.84 5.88 0.84
C ALA A 48 -6.94 5.63 2.06
N TYR A 49 -6.32 4.45 2.17
CA TYR A 49 -5.42 4.10 3.26
C TYR A 49 -4.25 5.07 3.40
N PHE A 50 -3.59 5.48 2.30
CA PHE A 50 -2.51 6.46 2.36
C PHE A 50 -3.01 7.88 2.56
N LYS A 51 -4.08 8.28 1.86
CA LYS A 51 -4.61 9.66 1.93
C LYS A 51 -5.24 10.03 3.28
N THR A 52 -5.69 9.04 4.05
CA THR A 52 -6.25 9.25 5.41
C THR A 52 -5.19 9.38 6.49
N LYS A 53 -3.90 9.10 6.20
CA LYS A 53 -2.84 9.25 7.19
C LYS A 53 -2.48 10.72 7.41
N PRO A 54 -2.10 11.10 8.64
CA PRO A 54 -1.67 12.46 8.92
C PRO A 54 -0.35 12.76 8.20
N GLN A 55 -0.36 13.75 7.29
CA GLN A 55 0.83 14.15 6.53
C GLN A 55 2.03 14.53 7.44
N SER A 56 1.77 15.07 8.63
CA SER A 56 2.80 15.44 9.61
C SER A 56 3.66 14.27 10.09
N THR A 57 3.21 13.02 9.95
CA THR A 57 3.97 11.83 10.40
C THR A 57 4.80 11.18 9.30
N PHE A 58 4.79 11.71 8.08
CA PHE A 58 5.43 11.11 6.89
C PHE A 58 6.59 11.93 6.30
N GLY A 59 7.07 12.95 7.02
CA GLY A 59 8.23 13.75 6.61
C GLY A 59 8.08 14.33 5.20
N ASN A 60 9.05 14.04 4.34
CA ASN A 60 9.10 14.56 2.96
C ASN A 60 8.08 13.91 2.01
N ALA A 61 7.56 12.73 2.34
CA ALA A 61 6.63 12.01 1.47
C ALA A 61 5.30 12.76 1.37
N LYS A 62 4.85 13.11 0.17
CA LYS A 62 3.58 13.82 -0.06
C LYS A 62 2.46 12.82 -0.29
N LEU A 63 1.69 12.51 0.76
CA LEU A 63 0.62 11.50 0.71
C LEU A 63 -0.48 11.88 -0.29
N ALA A 64 -0.75 13.17 -0.47
CA ALA A 64 -1.70 13.67 -1.45
C ALA A 64 -1.36 13.26 -2.90
N ASN A 65 -0.07 13.04 -3.19
CA ASN A 65 0.41 12.67 -4.53
C ASN A 65 0.27 11.16 -4.80
N PHE A 66 -0.07 10.34 -3.79
CA PHE A 66 -0.30 8.93 -3.99
C PHE A 66 -1.55 8.70 -4.85
N SER A 67 -1.39 7.97 -5.95
CA SER A 67 -2.44 7.68 -6.92
C SER A 67 -2.38 6.25 -7.43
N THR A 68 -3.28 5.90 -8.35
CA THR A 68 -3.42 4.55 -8.89
C THR A 68 -2.13 4.00 -9.52
N LYS A 69 -1.27 4.87 -10.07
CA LYS A 69 0.00 4.45 -10.68
C LYS A 69 1.01 3.92 -9.68
N ASN A 70 0.99 4.41 -8.43
CA ASN A 70 2.02 4.10 -7.44
C ASN A 70 1.96 2.66 -6.90
N ARG A 71 1.07 1.83 -7.45
CA ARG A 71 0.97 0.40 -7.12
C ARG A 71 2.19 -0.39 -7.59
N TYR A 72 2.74 0.00 -8.74
CA TYR A 72 3.87 -0.67 -9.37
C TYR A 72 4.93 0.36 -9.75
N PHE A 73 6.19 -0.08 -9.77
CA PHE A 73 7.23 0.71 -10.40
C PHE A 73 6.97 0.85 -11.91
N PRO A 74 7.45 1.94 -12.54
CA PRO A 74 7.45 2.01 -13.99
C PRO A 74 8.30 0.88 -14.56
N ILE A 75 7.86 0.34 -15.69
CA ILE A 75 8.73 -0.51 -16.50
C ILE A 75 9.91 0.35 -16.94
N PRO A 76 11.16 -0.15 -16.84
CA PRO A 76 12.34 0.62 -17.25
C PRO A 76 12.19 1.15 -18.69
N LEU A 77 12.54 2.42 -18.89
CA LEU A 77 12.29 3.12 -20.16
C LEU A 77 12.98 2.43 -21.34
N ASP A 78 14.18 1.89 -21.13
CA ASP A 78 14.93 1.21 -22.18
C ASP A 78 14.21 -0.06 -22.65
N GLU A 79 13.56 -0.80 -21.76
CA GLU A 79 12.75 -1.97 -22.11
C GLU A 79 11.54 -1.58 -22.98
N VAL A 80 10.85 -0.50 -22.61
CA VAL A 80 9.73 0.03 -23.40
C VAL A 80 10.19 0.44 -24.81
N LYS A 81 11.38 1.05 -24.92
CA LYS A 81 11.97 1.45 -26.21
C LYS A 81 12.42 0.26 -27.06
N LEU A 82 12.90 -0.81 -26.45
CA LEU A 82 13.33 -2.04 -27.14
C LEU A 82 12.14 -2.83 -27.70
N GLY A 83 10.97 -2.77 -27.03
CA GLY A 83 9.79 -3.55 -27.41
C GLY A 83 8.49 -2.73 -27.50
N PRO A 84 8.40 -1.64 -28.28
CA PRO A 84 7.27 -0.70 -28.21
C PRO A 84 5.91 -1.29 -28.59
N SER A 85 5.88 -2.41 -29.31
CA SER A 85 4.65 -3.13 -29.69
C SER A 85 4.32 -4.33 -28.77
N ARG A 86 5.16 -4.63 -27.77
CA ARG A 86 5.01 -5.80 -26.88
C ARG A 86 5.12 -5.45 -25.39
N ILE A 87 5.82 -4.37 -25.07
CA ILE A 87 6.11 -3.90 -23.71
C ILE A 87 5.44 -2.55 -23.56
N TYR A 88 4.24 -2.57 -22.99
CA TYR A 88 3.45 -1.37 -22.71
C TYR A 88 3.71 -0.90 -21.30
N GLN A 89 3.86 0.41 -21.11
CA GLN A 89 4.04 1.01 -19.80
C GLN A 89 2.82 0.79 -18.90
N ASN A 90 3.05 0.71 -17.58
CA ASN A 90 1.99 0.71 -16.58
C ASN A 90 1.18 2.03 -16.67
N PRO A 91 -0.16 1.98 -16.57
CA PRO A 91 -0.99 3.18 -16.67
C PRO A 91 -0.54 4.31 -15.72
N GLY A 92 -0.30 5.50 -16.28
CA GLY A 92 0.07 6.71 -15.54
C GLY A 92 1.57 7.00 -15.43
N TYR A 93 2.43 6.18 -16.05
CA TYR A 93 3.87 6.41 -16.23
C TYR A 93 4.23 6.72 -17.68
#